data_AF-U6D358-F1
#
_entry.id   AF-U6D358-F1
#
_cell.length_a   1.000
_cell.length_b   1.000
_cell.length_c   1.000
_cell.angle_alpha   90.00
_cell.angle_beta   90.00
_cell.angle_gamma   90.00
#
_symmetry.space_group_name_H-M   'P 1'
#
loop_
_entity.id
_entity.type
_entity.pdbx_description
1 polymer ?
#
loop_
_entity_poly.entity_id
_entity_poly.type
_entity_poly.pdbx_seq_one_letter_code
_entity_poly.pdbx_strand_id
1 'polypeptide(L)'
;FLLLLLEVLLLLLPPAPAQDSISASTPGSPLSPTEYERFFALLTPTWKAETTCRLRATHGCRNPTLVQLDQYENHGLVPDGAVCSDLPYASWFESFCQFTQYRCSNHVYYSKRVRCSQPVSILSPNTIKEIDASSDVPPTTMTSPLSSHITATERQAFQPWPERLNNNVEELLQSSLSLGGQEQGQER
;
A
#
# COMPACT_ATOMS: atom_id res chain seq x y z
N PHE A 1 -23.57 -27.74 -45.23
CA PHE A 1 -22.32 -26.96 -45.36
C PHE A 1 -22.42 -25.56 -44.75
N LEU A 2 -23.45 -24.76 -45.07
CA LEU A 2 -23.60 -23.40 -44.52
C LEU A 2 -23.84 -23.37 -42.98
N LEU A 3 -24.59 -24.34 -42.44
CA LEU A 3 -24.89 -24.44 -41.01
C LEU A 3 -23.65 -24.78 -40.15
N LEU A 4 -22.77 -25.65 -40.66
CA LEU A 4 -21.51 -26.01 -39.98
C LEU A 4 -20.53 -24.84 -39.90
N LEU A 5 -20.56 -23.94 -40.90
CA LEU A 5 -19.73 -22.72 -40.89
C LEU A 5 -20.23 -21.70 -39.86
N LEU A 6 -21.53 -21.62 -39.62
CA LEU A 6 -22.11 -20.72 -38.62
C LEU A 6 -21.79 -21.17 -37.19
N GLU A 7 -21.77 -22.48 -36.96
CA GLU A 7 -21.44 -23.10 -35.68
C GLU A 7 -19.96 -22.92 -35.32
N VAL A 8 -19.07 -23.03 -36.31
CA VAL A 8 -17.63 -22.73 -36.12
C VAL A 8 -17.38 -21.24 -35.86
N LEU A 9 -18.13 -20.33 -36.50
CA LEU A 9 -17.95 -18.89 -36.31
C LEU A 9 -18.39 -18.41 -34.91
N LEU A 10 -19.40 -19.05 -34.31
CA LEU A 10 -19.87 -18.76 -32.95
C LEU A 10 -18.87 -19.21 -31.86
N LEU A 11 -17.98 -20.15 -32.16
CA LEU A 11 -16.94 -20.65 -31.26
C LEU A 11 -15.66 -19.80 -31.24
N LEU A 12 -15.54 -18.82 -32.14
CA LEU A 12 -14.39 -17.90 -32.23
C LEU A 12 -14.64 -16.54 -31.55
N LEU A 13 -15.77 -16.34 -30.88
CA LEU A 13 -15.94 -15.12 -30.09
C LEU A 13 -14.99 -15.18 -28.88
N PRO A 14 -14.00 -14.28 -28.77
CA PRO A 14 -13.28 -14.14 -27.53
C PRO A 14 -14.30 -13.77 -26.44
N PRO A 15 -14.20 -14.33 -25.23
CA PRO A 15 -14.99 -13.81 -24.13
C PRO A 15 -14.73 -12.31 -24.06
N ALA A 16 -15.80 -11.52 -24.02
CA ALA A 16 -15.69 -10.10 -23.71
C ALA A 16 -14.75 -9.97 -22.51
N PRO A 17 -13.84 -8.97 -22.48
CA PRO A 17 -13.04 -8.76 -21.29
C PRO A 17 -14.02 -8.68 -20.13
N ALA A 18 -13.94 -9.67 -19.24
CA ALA A 18 -14.65 -9.60 -17.98
C ALA A 18 -14.20 -8.26 -17.43
N GLN A 19 -15.13 -7.31 -17.35
CA GLN A 19 -14.87 -6.08 -16.64
C GLN A 19 -14.45 -6.59 -15.28
N ASP A 20 -13.15 -6.42 -14.99
CA ASP A 20 -12.56 -6.69 -13.69
C ASP A 20 -13.54 -6.02 -12.75
N SER A 21 -14.35 -6.85 -12.11
CA SER A 21 -15.27 -6.38 -11.09
C SER A 21 -14.29 -5.90 -10.06
N ILE A 22 -14.10 -4.58 -10.00
CA ILE A 22 -13.27 -3.90 -9.02
C ILE A 22 -13.96 -4.24 -7.72
N SER A 23 -13.69 -5.44 -7.22
CA SER A 23 -13.99 -5.87 -5.88
C SER A 23 -13.25 -4.84 -5.08
N ALA A 24 -14.02 -3.92 -4.47
CA ALA A 24 -13.44 -2.76 -3.81
C ALA A 24 -12.36 -3.27 -2.85
N SER A 25 -11.10 -3.05 -3.22
CA SER A 25 -9.99 -3.60 -2.47
C SER A 25 -10.04 -3.02 -1.06
N THR A 26 -9.97 -3.87 -0.05
CA THR A 26 -10.07 -3.42 1.34
C THR A 26 -8.92 -2.47 1.62
N PRO A 27 -9.16 -1.21 2.05
CA PRO A 27 -8.10 -0.28 2.37
C PRO A 27 -7.14 -0.90 3.40
N GLY A 28 -5.85 -0.77 3.16
CA GLY A 28 -4.83 -1.35 4.02
C GLY A 28 -4.65 -2.84 3.90
N SER A 29 -5.34 -3.54 2.99
CA SER A 29 -5.00 -4.93 2.64
C SER A 29 -3.79 -5.00 1.70
N PRO A 30 -3.02 -6.11 1.70
CA PRO A 30 -1.94 -6.29 0.72
C PRO A 30 -2.50 -6.43 -0.69
N LEU A 31 -1.72 -6.01 -1.70
CA LEU A 31 -2.05 -6.21 -3.11
C LEU A 31 -2.18 -7.71 -3.44
N SER A 32 -3.02 -8.02 -4.44
CA SER A 32 -3.02 -9.31 -5.11
C SER A 32 -1.75 -9.51 -5.94
N PRO A 33 -1.41 -10.75 -6.37
CA PRO A 33 -0.24 -11.00 -7.20
C PRO A 33 -0.18 -10.14 -8.47
N THR A 34 -1.31 -10.00 -9.18
CA THR A 34 -1.39 -9.20 -10.42
C THR A 34 -1.29 -7.69 -10.14
N GLU A 35 -1.81 -7.22 -9.00
CA GLU A 35 -1.62 -5.82 -8.58
C GLU A 35 -0.16 -5.53 -8.22
N TYR A 36 0.54 -6.47 -7.57
CA TYR A 36 1.98 -6.33 -7.33
C TYR A 36 2.80 -6.26 -8.63
N GLU A 37 2.46 -7.05 -9.65
CA GLU A 37 3.12 -6.97 -10.95
C GLU A 37 3.00 -5.57 -11.56
N ARG A 38 1.78 -4.99 -11.54
CA ARG A 38 1.54 -3.63 -12.03
C ARG A 38 2.26 -2.58 -11.18
N PHE A 39 2.25 -2.72 -9.86
CA PHE A 39 2.94 -1.83 -8.95
C PHE A 39 4.47 -1.85 -9.17
N PHE A 40 5.08 -3.03 -9.21
CA PHE A 40 6.52 -3.16 -9.41
C PHE A 40 6.98 -2.75 -10.80
N ALA A 41 6.10 -2.79 -11.81
CA ALA A 41 6.40 -2.22 -13.12
C ALA A 41 6.73 -0.71 -13.03
N LEU A 42 6.12 0.04 -12.10
CA LEU A 42 6.43 1.46 -11.87
C LEU A 42 7.85 1.67 -11.36
N LEU A 43 8.33 0.73 -10.54
CA LEU A 43 9.67 0.73 -9.92
C LEU A 43 10.70 -0.05 -10.76
N THR A 44 10.32 -0.50 -11.94
CA THR A 44 11.18 -1.22 -12.89
C THR A 44 11.65 -0.24 -13.98
N PRO A 45 12.93 -0.31 -14.40
CA PRO A 45 13.98 -1.23 -13.94
C PRO A 45 14.59 -0.84 -12.57
N THR A 46 15.43 -1.71 -12.02
CA THR A 46 15.96 -1.67 -10.63
C THR A 46 16.49 -0.31 -10.17
N TRP A 47 17.08 0.51 -11.05
CA TRP A 47 17.58 1.84 -10.67
C TRP A 47 16.47 2.77 -10.14
N LYS A 48 15.22 2.59 -10.55
CA LYS A 48 14.07 3.35 -9.99
C LYS A 48 13.76 2.93 -8.56
N ALA A 49 13.83 1.62 -8.28
CA ALA A 49 13.69 1.11 -6.92
C ALA A 49 14.84 1.58 -6.02
N GLU A 50 16.09 1.53 -6.51
CA GLU A 50 17.27 2.07 -5.81
C GLU A 50 17.11 3.56 -5.49
N THR A 51 16.61 4.32 -6.46
CA THR A 51 16.36 5.76 -6.31
C THR A 51 15.30 6.04 -5.23
N THR A 52 14.20 5.29 -5.25
CA THR A 52 13.14 5.32 -4.22
C THR A 52 13.72 4.99 -2.85
N CYS A 53 14.59 3.98 -2.78
CA CYS A 53 15.26 3.58 -1.56
C CYS A 53 16.22 4.63 -1.02
N ARG A 54 16.96 5.32 -1.89
CA ARG A 54 17.80 6.46 -1.49
C ARG A 54 16.96 7.59 -0.90
N LEU A 55 15.85 7.95 -1.55
CA LEU A 55 14.93 8.96 -1.00
C LEU A 55 14.38 8.55 0.38
N ARG A 56 14.04 7.26 0.55
CA ARG A 56 13.58 6.73 1.84
C ARG A 56 14.67 6.79 2.91
N ALA A 57 15.92 6.51 2.55
CA ALA A 57 17.04 6.58 3.48
C ALA A 57 17.31 8.03 3.95
N THR A 58 17.15 9.03 3.07
CA THR A 58 17.45 10.42 3.40
C THR A 58 16.29 11.18 4.05
N HIS A 59 15.03 10.88 3.69
CA HIS A 59 13.85 11.60 4.20
C HIS A 59 12.95 10.77 5.12
N GLY A 60 13.19 9.47 5.23
CA GLY A 60 12.33 8.54 5.94
C GLY A 60 10.98 8.32 5.26
N CYS A 61 10.15 7.45 5.83
CA CYS A 61 8.86 7.04 5.25
C CYS A 61 7.78 8.14 5.29
N ARG A 62 8.03 9.28 5.95
CA ARG A 62 7.07 10.39 6.05
C ARG A 62 7.18 11.39 4.91
N ASN A 63 8.13 11.21 4.00
CA ASN A 63 8.21 12.02 2.78
C ASN A 63 6.87 11.90 1.99
N PRO A 64 6.22 13.01 1.60
CA PRO A 64 4.90 12.97 0.97
C PRO A 64 4.83 12.11 -0.29
N THR A 65 5.89 12.09 -1.09
CA THR A 65 5.96 11.29 -2.31
C THR A 65 6.05 9.80 -1.99
N LEU A 66 6.83 9.42 -0.97
CA LEU A 66 6.88 8.04 -0.48
C LEU A 66 5.57 7.59 0.16
N VAL A 67 4.90 8.48 0.90
CA VAL A 67 3.58 8.18 1.49
C VAL A 67 2.56 7.85 0.40
N GLN A 68 2.57 8.56 -0.73
CA GLN A 68 1.67 8.27 -1.85
C GLN A 68 1.96 6.91 -2.50
N LEU A 69 3.25 6.56 -2.65
CA LEU A 69 3.65 5.24 -3.16
C LEU A 69 3.23 4.13 -2.19
N ASP A 70 3.48 4.32 -0.90
CA ASP A 70 3.14 3.37 0.17
C ASP A 70 1.61 3.20 0.28
N GLN A 71 0.83 4.27 0.17
CA GLN A 71 -0.62 4.18 0.12
C GLN A 71 -1.08 3.34 -1.06
N TYR A 72 -0.49 3.53 -2.24
CA TYR A 72 -0.87 2.73 -3.41
C TYR A 72 -0.54 1.24 -3.24
N GLU A 73 0.62 0.89 -2.68
CA GLU A 73 0.96 -0.50 -2.35
C GLU A 73 0.00 -1.13 -1.32
N ASN A 74 -0.79 -0.32 -0.62
CA ASN A 74 -1.69 -0.77 0.44
C ASN A 74 -3.16 -0.36 0.22
N HIS A 75 -3.61 -0.28 -1.04
CA HIS A 75 -5.00 0.06 -1.37
C HIS A 75 -5.50 1.38 -0.75
N GLY A 76 -4.65 2.41 -0.78
CA GLY A 76 -4.95 3.77 -0.32
C GLY A 76 -4.71 4.03 1.17
N LEU A 77 -4.44 3.00 1.98
CA LEU A 77 -4.20 3.15 3.41
C LEU A 77 -2.97 2.35 3.84
N VAL A 78 -1.93 3.03 4.33
CA VAL A 78 -0.79 2.33 4.94
C VAL A 78 -1.26 1.72 6.26
N PRO A 79 -1.06 0.40 6.49
CA PRO A 79 -1.55 -0.25 7.70
C PRO A 79 -0.82 0.29 8.95
N ASP A 80 -1.60 0.57 9.99
CA ASP A 80 -1.07 0.83 11.31
C ASP A 80 -0.61 -0.47 11.97
N GLY A 81 0.61 -0.46 12.49
CA GLY A 81 1.20 -1.63 13.15
C GLY A 81 1.76 -2.68 12.19
N ALA A 82 1.80 -3.92 12.69
CA ALA A 82 2.64 -4.93 12.10
C ALA A 82 2.14 -5.47 10.74
N VAL A 83 3.10 -5.84 9.89
CA VAL A 83 2.84 -6.40 8.56
C VAL A 83 3.61 -7.70 8.36
N CYS A 84 3.09 -8.57 7.50
CA CYS A 84 3.75 -9.81 7.11
C CYS A 84 4.27 -9.73 5.67
N SER A 85 5.35 -10.46 5.39
CA SER A 85 5.98 -10.48 4.06
C SER A 85 6.13 -11.89 3.49
N ASP A 86 6.41 -11.97 2.19
CA ASP A 86 6.74 -13.22 1.49
C ASP A 86 8.20 -13.67 1.67
N LEU A 87 8.99 -12.99 2.50
CA LEU A 87 10.39 -13.32 2.74
C LEU A 87 10.51 -14.57 3.62
N PRO A 88 11.41 -15.52 3.27
CA PRO A 88 11.56 -16.78 4.01
C PRO A 88 12.08 -16.59 5.44
N TYR A 89 12.95 -15.61 5.67
CA TYR A 89 13.63 -15.39 6.96
C TYR A 89 13.20 -14.10 7.67
N ALA A 90 12.27 -13.35 7.08
CA ALA A 90 11.79 -12.07 7.60
C ALA A 90 10.29 -11.92 7.32
N SER A 91 9.50 -12.86 7.83
CA SER A 91 8.06 -12.97 7.53
C SER A 91 7.21 -11.91 8.21
N TRP A 92 7.78 -11.09 9.10
CA TRP A 92 7.05 -10.13 9.93
C TRP A 92 7.88 -8.88 10.22
N PHE A 93 7.20 -7.73 10.27
CA PHE A 93 7.78 -6.43 10.61
C PHE A 93 6.83 -5.63 11.49
N GLU A 94 7.37 -4.84 12.41
CA GLU A 94 6.60 -3.98 13.33
C GLU A 94 5.75 -2.92 12.63
N SER A 95 6.17 -2.50 11.42
CA SER A 95 5.44 -1.53 10.61
C SER A 95 5.73 -1.70 9.12
N PHE A 96 4.87 -1.14 8.28
CA PHE A 96 5.11 -1.06 6.84
C PHE A 96 6.39 -0.25 6.50
N CYS A 97 6.67 0.79 7.29
CA CYS A 97 7.89 1.58 7.15
C CYS A 97 9.16 0.76 7.41
N GLN A 98 9.15 -0.12 8.43
CA GLN A 98 10.23 -1.07 8.70
C GLN A 98 10.42 -2.06 7.54
N PHE A 99 9.32 -2.63 7.03
CA PHE A 99 9.36 -3.56 5.90
C PHE A 99 9.99 -2.93 4.64
N THR A 100 9.56 -1.73 4.28
CA THR A 100 10.12 -1.02 3.11
C THR A 100 11.57 -0.61 3.28
N GLN A 101 11.98 -0.20 4.49
CA GLN A 101 13.40 0.02 4.80
C GLN A 101 14.22 -1.26 4.67
N TYR A 102 13.71 -2.38 5.19
CA TYR A 102 14.38 -3.68 5.06
C TYR A 102 14.58 -4.07 3.59
N ARG A 103 13.55 -3.88 2.74
CA ARG A 103 13.65 -4.12 1.29
C ARG A 103 14.78 -3.32 0.67
N CYS A 104 14.89 -2.05 1.05
CA CYS A 104 15.94 -1.16 0.57
C CYS A 104 17.33 -1.60 1.03
N SER A 105 17.53 -1.84 2.32
CA SER A 105 18.84 -2.20 2.88
C SER A 105 19.35 -3.57 2.40
N ASN A 106 18.46 -4.50 2.07
CA ASN A 106 18.81 -5.85 1.62
C ASN A 106 18.69 -6.03 0.10
N HIS A 107 18.42 -4.97 -0.66
CA HIS A 107 18.24 -5.02 -2.12
C HIS A 107 17.15 -6.01 -2.58
N VAL A 108 16.18 -6.34 -1.71
CA VAL A 108 15.03 -7.21 -2.01
C VAL A 108 13.84 -6.36 -2.46
N TYR A 109 14.06 -5.57 -3.51
CA TYR A 109 13.15 -4.49 -3.91
C TYR A 109 11.76 -4.93 -4.31
N TYR A 110 11.53 -6.20 -4.62
CA TYR A 110 10.25 -6.72 -5.12
C TYR A 110 9.61 -7.73 -4.16
N SER A 111 10.04 -7.76 -2.90
CA SER A 111 9.35 -8.52 -1.85
C SER A 111 7.97 -7.96 -1.57
N LYS A 112 7.01 -8.84 -1.36
CA LYS A 112 5.58 -8.51 -1.25
C LYS A 112 5.15 -8.54 0.20
N ARG A 113 4.27 -7.60 0.57
CA ARG A 113 3.47 -7.75 1.78
C ARG A 113 2.40 -8.83 1.53
N VAL A 114 2.21 -9.71 2.50
CA VAL A 114 1.19 -10.78 2.45
C VAL A 114 0.25 -10.66 3.65
N ARG A 115 -0.88 -11.38 3.58
CA ARG A 115 -1.76 -11.52 4.75
C ARG A 115 -1.05 -12.33 5.82
N CYS A 116 -1.11 -11.88 7.07
CA CYS A 116 -0.57 -12.62 8.19
C CYS A 116 -1.39 -13.91 8.40
N SER A 117 -0.71 -15.05 8.54
CA SER A 117 -1.33 -16.37 8.73
C SER A 117 -1.89 -16.58 10.14
N GLN A 118 -1.47 -15.76 11.11
CA GLN A 118 -2.01 -15.69 12.46
C GLN A 118 -2.33 -14.24 12.80
N PRO A 119 -3.35 -13.96 13.64
CA PRO A 119 -3.49 -12.64 14.22
C PRO A 119 -2.19 -12.36 14.97
N VAL A 120 -1.45 -11.34 14.54
CA VAL A 120 -0.23 -10.91 15.21
C VAL A 120 -0.65 -10.49 16.61
N SER A 121 -0.52 -11.40 17.58
CA SER A 121 -0.77 -11.10 18.97
C SER A 121 0.36 -10.18 19.40
N ILE A 122 0.06 -8.88 19.35
CA ILE A 122 0.91 -7.87 19.93
C ILE A 122 1.07 -8.26 21.40
N LEU A 123 2.29 -8.63 21.81
CA LEU A 123 2.69 -8.50 23.20
C LEU A 123 2.52 -7.03 23.56
N SER A 124 1.32 -6.66 23.98
CA SER A 124 1.00 -5.36 24.54
C SER A 124 1.62 -5.34 25.94
N PRO A 125 2.62 -4.50 26.25
CA PRO A 125 3.27 -4.52 27.57
C PRO A 125 2.39 -4.01 28.71
N ASN A 126 1.15 -3.59 28.45
CA ASN A 126 0.29 -2.94 29.44
C ASN A 126 -0.98 -3.74 29.71
N THR A 127 -0.83 -4.92 30.31
CA THR A 127 -1.89 -5.48 31.17
C THR A 127 -1.37 -5.52 32.59
N ILE A 128 -1.26 -4.34 33.21
CA ILE A 128 -1.15 -4.25 34.66
C ILE A 128 -2.47 -4.81 35.20
N LYS A 129 -2.35 -5.92 35.94
CA LYS A 129 -3.43 -6.49 36.75
C LYS A 129 -3.99 -5.40 37.66
N GLU A 130 -5.22 -4.97 37.44
CA GLU A 130 -6.04 -4.46 38.54
C GLU A 130 -6.90 -5.61 39.05
N ILE A 131 -6.64 -5.98 40.30
CA ILE A 131 -7.43 -6.90 41.10
C ILE A 131 -8.10 -6.03 42.16
N ASP A 132 -9.43 -6.16 42.24
CA ASP A 132 -10.35 -5.78 43.33
C ASP A 132 -10.47 -4.30 43.76
N ALA A 133 -11.67 -3.73 43.56
CA ALA A 133 -12.58 -3.45 44.68
C ALA A 133 -13.97 -2.97 44.21
N SER A 134 -14.98 -3.53 44.88
CA SER A 134 -16.42 -3.32 44.80
C SER A 134 -16.92 -1.87 44.96
N SER A 135 -17.90 -1.45 44.14
CA SER A 135 -19.13 -0.77 44.62
C SER A 135 -20.20 -0.63 43.53
N ASP A 136 -21.44 -0.70 44.00
CA ASP A 136 -22.73 -0.90 43.33
C ASP A 136 -23.34 0.35 42.63
N VAL A 137 -24.12 0.08 41.54
CA VAL A 137 -25.42 0.73 41.13
C VAL A 137 -25.40 2.13 40.45
N PRO A 138 -26.36 2.54 39.56
CA PRO A 138 -27.18 1.88 38.49
C PRO A 138 -27.04 2.57 37.08
N PRO A 139 -27.73 2.09 36.01
CA PRO A 139 -27.56 2.64 34.65
C PRO A 139 -28.41 3.89 34.41
N THR A 140 -27.82 4.94 33.83
CA THR A 140 -28.57 6.11 33.36
C THR A 140 -28.38 6.30 31.86
N THR A 141 -29.47 6.09 31.14
CA THR A 141 -29.70 6.37 29.73
C THR A 141 -29.60 7.87 29.46
N MET A 142 -28.74 8.32 28.53
CA MET A 142 -28.93 9.59 27.81
C MET A 142 -28.36 9.51 26.39
N THR A 143 -29.30 9.49 25.44
CA THR A 143 -29.33 9.97 24.05
C THR A 143 -28.08 10.63 23.44
N SER A 144 -27.63 10.07 22.32
CA SER A 144 -26.69 10.65 21.35
C SER A 144 -27.21 11.94 20.69
N PRO A 145 -26.35 12.96 20.46
CA PRO A 145 -26.66 14.02 19.53
C PRO A 145 -26.26 13.67 18.10
N LEU A 146 -27.25 13.91 17.24
CA LEU A 146 -27.34 13.92 15.79
C LEU A 146 -26.11 14.44 15.02
N SER A 147 -25.69 13.60 14.08
CA SER A 147 -25.06 13.87 12.78
C SER A 147 -25.15 15.33 12.27
N SER A 148 -24.00 16.01 12.22
CA SER A 148 -23.81 17.20 11.39
C SER A 148 -23.50 16.78 9.95
N HIS A 149 -24.47 16.99 9.08
CA HIS A 149 -24.36 16.91 7.63
C HIS A 149 -23.20 17.77 7.12
N ILE A 150 -22.17 17.15 6.57
CA ILE A 150 -21.22 17.81 5.67
C ILE A 150 -21.78 17.65 4.26
N THR A 151 -22.11 18.80 3.68
CA THR A 151 -22.55 19.01 2.30
C THR A 151 -21.64 18.29 1.31
N ALA A 152 -22.22 17.34 0.59
CA ALA A 152 -21.62 16.71 -0.58
C ALA A 152 -21.55 17.72 -1.72
N THR A 153 -20.38 18.29 -1.94
CA THR A 153 -19.91 18.88 -3.20
C THR A 153 -18.40 18.69 -3.12
N GLU A 154 -17.81 17.77 -3.87
CA GLU A 154 -17.49 17.96 -5.27
C GLU A 154 -17.06 16.61 -5.83
N ARG A 155 -17.64 16.20 -6.96
CA ARG A 155 -17.09 15.13 -7.78
C ARG A 155 -15.75 15.62 -8.34
N GLN A 156 -14.67 15.55 -7.56
CA GLN A 156 -13.34 15.56 -8.13
C GLN A 156 -13.23 14.31 -8.99
N ALA A 157 -13.22 14.51 -10.31
CA ALA A 157 -12.89 13.46 -11.26
C ALA A 157 -11.45 13.02 -10.95
N PHE A 158 -11.32 11.98 -10.14
CA PHE A 158 -10.04 11.36 -9.85
C PHE A 158 -9.49 10.83 -11.17
N GLN A 159 -8.33 11.35 -11.58
CA GLN A 159 -7.51 10.70 -12.58
C GLN A 159 -7.31 9.24 -12.15
N PRO A 160 -7.30 8.27 -13.09
CA PRO A 160 -7.07 6.89 -12.72
C PRO A 160 -5.72 6.79 -11.98
N TRP A 161 -5.69 5.97 -10.93
CA TRP A 161 -4.53 5.81 -10.05
C TRP A 161 -3.19 5.58 -10.80
N PRO A 162 -3.14 4.81 -11.90
CA PRO A 162 -1.91 4.57 -12.65
C PRO A 162 -1.23 5.84 -13.18
N GLU A 163 -1.98 6.79 -13.76
CA GLU A 163 -1.39 8.03 -14.30
C GLU A 163 -0.85 8.93 -13.18
N ARG A 164 -1.60 9.02 -12.06
CA ARG A 164 -1.14 9.77 -10.88
C ARG A 164 0.18 9.22 -10.35
N LEU A 165 0.34 7.90 -10.33
CA LEU A 165 1.55 7.27 -9.79
C LEU A 165 2.74 7.39 -10.70
N ASN A 166 2.56 7.29 -12.02
CA ASN A 166 3.66 7.53 -12.95
C ASN A 166 4.23 8.93 -12.77
N ASN A 167 3.37 9.94 -12.62
CA ASN A 167 3.81 11.31 -12.34
C ASN A 167 4.52 11.42 -10.97
N ASN A 168 4.00 10.76 -9.94
CA ASN A 168 4.61 10.75 -8.61
C ASN A 168 5.97 10.02 -8.59
N VAL A 169 6.12 8.93 -9.34
CA VAL A 169 7.40 8.23 -9.47
C VAL A 169 8.38 9.11 -10.22
N GLU A 170 7.96 9.80 -11.28
CA GLU A 170 8.84 10.75 -11.98
C GLU A 170 9.28 11.90 -11.05
N GLU A 171 8.36 12.48 -10.28
CA GLU A 171 8.68 13.47 -9.25
C GLU A 171 9.66 12.92 -8.21
N LEU A 172 9.45 11.67 -7.78
CA LEU A 172 10.35 10.97 -6.88
C LEU A 172 11.76 10.84 -7.47
N LEU A 173 11.87 10.48 -8.75
CA LEU A 173 13.16 10.39 -9.44
C LEU A 173 13.83 11.77 -9.48
N GLN A 174 13.10 12.82 -9.83
CA GLN A 174 13.61 14.20 -9.89
C GLN A 174 14.08 14.73 -8.53
N SER A 175 13.31 14.48 -7.46
CA SER A 175 13.69 14.88 -6.10
C SER A 175 15.01 14.25 -5.67
N SER A 176 15.22 12.98 -6.03
CA SER A 176 16.46 12.25 -5.74
C SER A 176 17.67 12.77 -6.54
N LEU A 177 17.47 13.19 -7.79
CA LEU A 177 18.53 13.68 -8.67
C LEU A 177 19.03 15.04 -8.19
N SER A 178 18.13 15.87 -7.66
CA SER A 178 18.47 17.14 -7.04
C SER A 178 19.36 16.97 -5.79
N LEU A 179 19.17 15.87 -5.05
CA LEU A 179 19.98 15.53 -3.87
C LEU A 179 21.37 14.97 -4.23
N GLY A 180 21.54 14.38 -5.41
CA GLY A 180 22.83 13.87 -5.90
C GLY A 180 23.81 14.95 -6.36
N GLY A 181 23.41 16.22 -6.39
CA GLY A 181 24.22 17.35 -6.86
C GLY A 181 25.13 18.00 -5.82
N GLN A 182 25.15 17.54 -4.55
CA GLN A 182 25.93 18.17 -3.47
C GLN A 182 27.22 17.43 -3.07
N GLU A 183 27.60 16.32 -3.73
CA GLU A 183 28.76 15.51 -3.31
C GLU A 183 30.00 15.59 -4.21
N GLN A 184 30.21 16.71 -4.93
CA GLN A 184 31.51 16.99 -5.56
C GLN A 184 31.97 18.40 -5.24
N GLY A 185 33.01 18.50 -4.39
CA GLY A 185 33.76 19.75 -4.25
C GLY A 185 34.35 20.03 -2.87
N GLN A 186 35.06 19.10 -2.25
CA GLN A 186 36.06 19.49 -1.25
C GLN A 186 37.26 18.55 -1.27
N GLU A 187 38.09 18.72 -2.31
CA GLU A 187 39.51 18.37 -2.24
C GLU A 187 40.32 19.66 -2.35
N ARG A 188 40.80 20.13 -1.21
CA ARG A 188 42.01 20.96 -1.12
C ARG A 188 42.58 20.93 0.28
#